data_AF-F3UVG7-F1
#
_entry.id   AF-F3UVG7-F1
#
_cell.length_a   1.000
_cell.length_b   1.000
_cell.length_c   1.000
_cell.angle_alpha   90.00
_cell.angle_beta   90.00
_cell.angle_gamma   90.00
#
_symmetry.space_group_name_H-M   'P 1'
#
loop_
_entity.id
_entity.type
_entity.pdbx_description
1 polymer ?
#
loop_
_entity_poly.entity_id
_entity_poly.type
_entity_poly.pdbx_seq_one_letter_code
_entity_poly.pdbx_strand_id
1 'polypeptide(L)'
;MIQEKSLRACLQKFQDKYSRNLKFYSREREELMTVGLKVDLYWYSIGTGDFLHSFFSTICVRLENNVWGSRFPILMNELYSGKLEPHKLEEALRELETIQKELERINPNQVVWDNEDRSKMPPWGDNISPDIKDLSDYFVTSSGKNLISVIKRALLDAIDERVELEIKSL
;
A
#
# COMPACT_ATOMS: atom_id res chain seq x y z
N MET A 1 14.29 -54.63 -12.07
CA MET A 1 15.16 -53.69 -11.31
C MET A 1 15.64 -52.45 -12.09
N ILE A 2 15.59 -52.42 -13.45
CA ILE A 2 16.11 -51.28 -14.24
C ILE A 2 15.03 -50.20 -14.52
N GLN A 3 13.76 -50.57 -14.71
CA GLN A 3 12.67 -49.62 -14.96
C GLN A 3 12.33 -48.71 -13.76
N GLU A 4 12.45 -49.21 -12.53
CA GLU A 4 12.08 -48.45 -11.33
C GLU A 4 13.05 -47.29 -11.03
N LYS A 5 14.35 -47.47 -11.34
CA LYS A 5 15.37 -46.42 -11.21
C LYS A 5 15.15 -45.29 -12.22
N SER A 6 14.73 -45.62 -13.43
CA SER A 6 14.40 -44.63 -14.47
C SER A 6 13.16 -43.80 -14.10
N LEU A 7 12.14 -44.45 -13.51
CA LEU A 7 10.92 -43.76 -13.06
C LEU A 7 11.21 -42.80 -11.89
N ARG A 8 12.02 -43.24 -10.91
CA ARG A 8 12.44 -42.39 -9.78
C ARG A 8 13.31 -41.22 -10.22
N ALA A 9 14.21 -41.41 -11.19
CA ALA A 9 15.01 -40.33 -11.75
C ALA A 9 14.14 -39.32 -12.54
N CYS A 10 13.08 -39.79 -13.21
CA CYS A 10 12.12 -38.93 -13.89
C CYS A 10 11.25 -38.13 -12.91
N LEU A 11 10.75 -38.78 -11.85
CA LEU A 11 10.00 -38.14 -10.77
C LEU A 11 10.85 -37.12 -10.00
N GLN A 12 12.13 -37.41 -9.74
CA GLN A 12 13.03 -36.47 -9.08
C GLN A 12 13.30 -35.25 -9.97
N LYS A 13 13.54 -35.46 -11.28
CA LYS A 13 13.71 -34.34 -12.23
C LYS A 13 12.44 -33.51 -12.39
N PHE A 14 11.26 -34.14 -12.30
CA PHE A 14 9.98 -33.45 -12.27
C PHE A 14 9.87 -32.62 -10.97
N GLN A 15 10.04 -33.23 -9.80
CA GLN A 15 9.99 -32.56 -8.50
C GLN A 15 11.00 -31.41 -8.37
N ASP A 16 12.22 -31.55 -8.91
CA ASP A 16 13.24 -30.50 -8.90
C ASP A 16 12.91 -29.34 -9.85
N LYS A 17 12.25 -29.63 -10.99
CA LYS A 17 11.73 -28.61 -11.92
C LYS A 17 10.60 -27.80 -11.28
N TYR A 18 9.71 -28.46 -10.54
CA TYR A 18 8.61 -27.77 -9.85
C TYR A 18 9.02 -27.13 -8.52
N SER A 19 10.05 -27.64 -7.83
CA SER A 19 10.58 -27.02 -6.59
C SER A 19 11.44 -25.78 -6.86
N ARG A 20 12.15 -25.72 -7.99
CA ARG A 20 12.83 -24.49 -8.43
C ARG A 20 11.83 -23.41 -8.81
N ASN A 21 10.75 -23.77 -9.49
CA ASN A 21 9.65 -22.85 -9.75
C ASN A 21 8.95 -22.41 -8.47
N LEU A 22 8.80 -23.25 -7.45
CA LEU A 22 8.12 -22.87 -6.20
C LEU A 22 8.83 -21.74 -5.43
N LYS A 23 10.17 -21.68 -5.47
CA LYS A 23 10.96 -20.58 -4.88
C LYS A 23 10.94 -19.29 -5.70
N PHE A 24 10.78 -19.41 -7.03
CA PHE A 24 10.55 -18.25 -7.91
C PHE A 24 9.10 -17.73 -7.75
N TYR A 25 8.13 -18.64 -7.68
CA TYR A 25 6.71 -18.35 -7.50
C TYR A 25 6.37 -17.80 -6.12
N SER A 26 7.16 -18.12 -5.08
CA SER A 26 7.01 -17.50 -3.76
C SER A 26 7.52 -16.07 -3.73
N ARG A 27 8.52 -15.73 -4.57
CA ARG A 27 9.10 -14.39 -4.66
C ARG A 27 8.26 -13.45 -5.53
N GLU A 28 7.66 -13.96 -6.61
CA GLU A 28 6.68 -13.21 -7.42
C GLU A 28 5.31 -13.06 -6.73
N ARG A 29 4.96 -13.94 -5.77
CA ARG A 29 3.69 -13.81 -5.02
C ARG A 29 3.68 -12.68 -3.98
N GLU A 30 4.83 -12.24 -3.49
CA GLU A 30 4.91 -11.02 -2.67
C GLU A 30 4.66 -9.75 -3.52
N GLU A 31 4.93 -9.80 -4.83
CA GLU A 31 4.73 -8.67 -5.77
C GLU A 31 3.32 -8.60 -6.38
N LEU A 32 2.46 -9.60 -6.13
CA LEU A 32 1.10 -9.70 -6.69
C LEU A 32 -0.03 -9.46 -5.68
N MET A 33 0.30 -9.31 -4.39
CA MET A 33 -0.70 -9.06 -3.35
C MET A 33 -1.25 -7.64 -3.50
N THR A 34 -2.52 -7.55 -3.89
CA THR A 34 -3.18 -6.25 -3.98
C THR A 34 -3.60 -5.84 -2.59
N VAL A 35 -3.15 -4.67 -2.16
CA VAL A 35 -3.60 -4.03 -0.94
C VAL A 35 -4.86 -3.24 -1.23
N GLY A 36 -5.77 -3.23 -0.28
CA GLY A 36 -6.99 -2.43 -0.33
C GLY A 36 -7.56 -2.16 1.04
N LEU A 37 -8.58 -1.31 1.06
CA LEU A 37 -9.35 -0.99 2.25
C LEU A 37 -10.61 -1.85 2.27
N LYS A 38 -10.93 -2.41 3.43
CA LYS A 38 -12.15 -3.17 3.67
C LYS A 38 -13.01 -2.43 4.69
N VAL A 39 -14.28 -2.25 4.35
CA VAL A 39 -15.32 -1.65 5.20
C VAL A 39 -16.53 -2.56 5.12
N ASP A 40 -16.75 -3.39 6.13
CA ASP A 40 -17.76 -4.45 6.10
C ASP A 40 -17.69 -5.31 4.80
N LEU A 41 -18.65 -5.15 3.88
CA LEU A 41 -18.70 -5.82 2.57
C LEU A 41 -18.05 -5.03 1.43
N TYR A 42 -17.70 -3.76 1.64
CA TYR A 42 -17.07 -2.90 0.65
C TYR A 42 -15.56 -3.14 0.56
N TRP A 43 -15.04 -3.13 -0.66
CA TRP A 43 -13.62 -3.26 -0.97
C TRP A 43 -13.15 -2.12 -1.87
N TYR A 44 -12.11 -1.41 -1.42
CA TYR A 44 -11.47 -0.33 -2.17
C TYR A 44 -10.05 -0.73 -2.53
N SER A 45 -9.85 -1.19 -3.76
CA SER A 45 -8.54 -1.57 -4.27
C SER A 45 -7.59 -0.37 -4.34
N ILE A 46 -6.37 -0.54 -3.82
CA ILE A 46 -5.32 0.49 -3.84
C ILE A 46 -4.25 0.14 -4.88
N GLY A 47 -3.58 -1.01 -4.75
CA GLY A 47 -2.38 -1.31 -5.54
C GLY A 47 -1.43 -2.20 -4.75
N THR A 48 -0.12 -2.00 -4.89
CA THR A 48 0.87 -2.79 -4.15
C THR A 48 1.08 -2.27 -2.72
N GLY A 49 1.64 -3.12 -1.86
CA GLY A 49 2.03 -2.72 -0.49
C GLY A 49 3.03 -1.58 -0.49
N ASP A 50 4.08 -1.66 -1.31
CA ASP A 50 5.10 -0.61 -1.43
C ASP A 50 4.52 0.74 -1.89
N PHE A 51 3.52 0.71 -2.78
CA PHE A 51 2.83 1.92 -3.21
C PHE A 51 2.08 2.58 -2.03
N LEU A 52 1.36 1.79 -1.23
CA LEU A 52 0.68 2.33 -0.05
C LEU A 52 1.68 2.78 1.01
N HIS A 53 2.75 2.02 1.25
CA HIS A 53 3.83 2.38 2.15
C HIS A 53 4.50 3.71 1.76
N SER A 54 4.69 3.96 0.47
CA SER A 54 5.22 5.22 -0.06
C SER A 54 4.35 6.44 0.29
N PHE A 55 3.03 6.29 0.34
CA PHE A 55 2.13 7.36 0.80
C PHE A 55 2.39 7.73 2.26
N PHE A 56 2.44 6.74 3.15
CA PHE A 56 2.75 6.95 4.57
C PHE A 56 4.19 7.44 4.79
N SER A 57 5.16 6.90 4.03
CA SER A 57 6.54 7.37 4.02
C SER A 57 6.65 8.85 3.66
N THR A 58 5.89 9.29 2.65
CA THR A 58 5.85 10.70 2.26
C THR A 58 5.31 11.58 3.39
N ILE A 59 4.24 11.15 4.08
CA ILE A 59 3.69 11.86 5.24
C ILE A 59 4.72 11.96 6.37
N CYS A 60 5.31 10.83 6.78
CA CYS A 60 6.31 10.76 7.85
C CYS A 60 7.43 11.80 7.64
N VAL A 61 7.88 11.94 6.41
CA VAL A 61 9.08 12.73 6.10
C VAL A 61 8.75 14.18 5.89
N ARG A 62 7.72 14.44 5.09
CA ARG A 62 7.39 15.79 4.66
C ARG A 62 6.57 16.54 5.69
N LEU A 63 5.75 15.83 6.45
CA LEU A 63 4.83 16.42 7.39
C LEU A 63 5.21 16.15 8.85
N GLU A 64 5.84 15.01 9.14
CA GLU A 64 6.16 14.59 10.52
C GLU A 64 7.65 14.63 10.89
N ASN A 65 8.49 15.32 10.09
CA ASN A 65 9.92 15.49 10.35
C ASN A 65 10.68 14.17 10.59
N ASN A 66 10.28 13.09 9.91
CA ASN A 66 10.82 11.73 10.03
C ASN A 66 10.49 11.01 11.34
N VAL A 67 9.52 11.50 12.11
CA VAL A 67 9.02 10.82 13.31
C VAL A 67 7.63 10.27 13.03
N TRP A 68 7.58 8.97 12.69
CA TRP A 68 6.38 8.25 12.28
C TRP A 68 5.24 8.39 13.29
N GLY A 69 4.12 8.93 12.85
CA GLY A 69 2.90 9.12 13.65
C GLY A 69 3.03 10.16 14.76
N SER A 70 3.98 11.09 14.66
CA SER A 70 4.14 12.17 15.65
C SER A 70 3.08 13.27 15.55
N ARG A 71 2.46 13.45 14.38
CA ARG A 71 1.39 14.45 14.15
C ARG A 71 0.07 13.82 13.73
N PHE A 72 0.12 12.68 13.04
CA PHE A 72 -1.06 11.97 12.54
C PHE A 72 -1.10 10.53 13.10
N PRO A 73 -1.11 10.36 14.43
CA PRO A 73 -0.97 9.06 15.06
C PRO A 73 -2.04 8.05 14.67
N ILE A 74 -3.26 8.48 14.33
CA ILE A 74 -4.33 7.54 14.03
C ILE A 74 -4.13 6.91 12.66
N LEU A 75 -3.87 7.71 11.63
CA LEU A 75 -3.56 7.17 10.30
C LEU A 75 -2.22 6.43 10.29
N MET A 76 -1.19 7.03 10.88
CA MET A 76 0.18 6.52 10.79
C MET A 76 0.42 5.31 11.69
N ASN A 77 -0.14 5.26 12.91
CA ASN A 77 0.10 4.14 13.83
C ASN A 77 -1.04 3.14 13.83
N GLU A 78 -2.30 3.58 13.82
CA GLU A 78 -3.45 2.67 13.93
C GLU A 78 -3.83 2.08 12.56
N LEU A 79 -4.25 2.94 11.61
CA LEU A 79 -4.69 2.48 10.29
C LEU A 79 -3.58 1.73 9.54
N TYR A 80 -2.36 2.27 9.51
CA TYR A 80 -1.21 1.62 8.86
C TYR A 80 -0.89 0.24 9.44
N SER A 81 -1.14 0.02 10.74
CA SER A 81 -0.99 -1.29 11.39
C SER A 81 -2.09 -2.30 10.99
N GLY A 82 -3.07 -1.87 10.20
CA GLY A 82 -4.01 -2.73 9.51
C GLY A 82 -5.47 -2.54 9.90
N LYS A 83 -5.77 -1.82 10.98
CA LYS A 83 -7.14 -1.70 11.50
C LYS A 83 -7.37 -0.37 12.20
N LEU A 84 -8.54 0.21 11.95
CA LEU A 84 -9.04 1.41 12.61
C LEU A 84 -10.43 1.14 13.19
N GLU A 85 -10.57 1.36 14.50
CA GLU A 85 -11.82 1.12 15.25
C GLU A 85 -12.86 2.23 15.00
N PRO A 86 -14.18 1.94 15.09
CA PRO A 86 -15.23 2.91 14.77
C PRO A 86 -15.11 4.25 15.49
N HIS A 87 -14.72 4.25 16.77
CA HIS A 87 -14.61 5.46 17.59
C HIS A 87 -13.42 6.37 17.21
N LYS A 88 -12.59 5.97 16.25
CA LYS A 88 -11.41 6.71 15.76
C LYS A 88 -11.61 7.29 14.36
N LEU A 89 -12.68 6.89 13.66
CA LEU A 89 -12.86 7.18 12.23
C LEU A 89 -12.97 8.68 11.95
N GLU A 90 -13.73 9.42 12.74
CA GLU A 90 -13.91 10.86 12.56
C GLU A 90 -12.60 11.63 12.80
N GLU A 91 -11.75 11.14 13.70
CA GLU A 91 -10.44 11.74 13.95
C GLU A 91 -9.44 11.42 12.84
N ALA A 92 -9.41 10.17 12.35
CA ALA A 92 -8.66 9.79 11.16
C ALA A 92 -9.06 10.60 9.93
N LEU A 93 -10.35 10.90 9.77
CA LEU A 93 -10.84 11.76 8.69
C LEU A 93 -10.29 13.19 8.80
N ARG A 94 -10.23 13.76 10.02
CA ARG A 94 -9.62 15.09 10.25
C ARG A 94 -8.13 15.09 9.98
N GLU A 95 -7.41 14.04 10.38
CA GLU A 95 -5.99 13.87 10.05
C GLU A 95 -5.80 13.83 8.53
N LEU A 96 -6.60 13.04 7.81
CA LEU A 96 -6.50 12.88 6.36
C LEU A 96 -6.76 14.21 5.63
N GLU A 97 -7.76 14.97 6.05
CA GLU A 97 -8.06 16.29 5.48
C GLU A 97 -6.94 17.31 5.74
N THR A 98 -6.27 17.20 6.88
CA THR A 98 -5.09 18.03 7.19
C THR A 98 -3.91 17.64 6.31
N ILE A 99 -3.63 16.34 6.20
CA ILE A 99 -2.59 15.79 5.31
C ILE A 99 -2.81 16.25 3.88
N GLN A 100 -4.03 16.12 3.35
CA GLN A 100 -4.36 16.53 1.98
C GLN A 100 -3.97 17.99 1.72
N LYS A 101 -4.42 18.91 2.59
CA LYS A 101 -4.14 20.35 2.47
C LYS A 101 -2.66 20.70 2.59
N GLU A 102 -1.90 19.94 3.37
CA GLU A 102 -0.46 20.15 3.49
C GLU A 102 0.30 19.61 2.28
N LEU A 103 -0.11 18.45 1.74
CA LEU A 103 0.47 17.86 0.53
C LEU A 103 0.21 18.70 -0.73
N GLU A 104 -0.91 19.44 -0.81
CA GLU A 104 -1.21 20.42 -1.87
C GLU A 104 -0.11 21.48 -2.06
N ARG A 105 0.73 21.69 -1.05
CA ARG A 105 1.79 22.72 -1.06
C ARG A 105 3.16 22.17 -1.43
N ILE A 106 3.27 20.89 -1.73
CA ILE A 106 4.54 20.18 -1.89
C ILE A 106 4.65 19.66 -3.32
N ASN A 107 5.80 19.91 -3.97
CA ASN A 107 5.98 19.53 -5.36
C ASN A 107 6.00 17.99 -5.53
N PRO A 108 5.46 17.44 -6.64
CA PRO A 108 5.43 16.00 -6.88
C PRO A 108 6.81 15.31 -6.82
N ASN A 109 7.87 16.02 -7.21
CA ASN A 109 9.24 15.49 -7.18
C ASN A 109 9.80 15.28 -5.75
N GLN A 110 9.08 15.75 -4.73
CA GLN A 110 9.47 15.58 -3.32
C GLN A 110 8.87 14.33 -2.69
N VAL A 111 8.18 13.48 -3.47
CA VAL A 111 7.70 12.17 -3.03
C VAL A 111 8.83 11.37 -2.36
N VAL A 112 8.47 10.59 -1.34
CA VAL A 112 9.38 9.65 -0.69
C VAL A 112 8.83 8.24 -0.88
N TRP A 113 9.57 7.41 -1.61
CA TRP A 113 9.14 6.04 -1.86
C TRP A 113 9.23 5.14 -0.61
N ASP A 114 10.27 5.34 0.20
CA ASP A 114 10.53 4.57 1.41
C ASP A 114 11.21 5.50 2.43
N ASN A 115 10.67 5.59 3.65
CA ASN A 115 11.21 6.47 4.68
C ASN A 115 12.51 5.95 5.31
N GLU A 116 12.74 4.64 5.27
CA GLU A 116 13.91 3.94 5.81
C GLU A 116 15.06 3.92 4.78
N ASP A 117 14.74 3.80 3.49
CA ASP A 117 15.70 3.82 2.39
C ASP A 117 15.40 4.91 1.34
N ARG A 118 16.10 6.05 1.47
CA ARG A 118 15.94 7.21 0.58
C ARG A 118 16.55 7.07 -0.80
N SER A 119 17.25 5.97 -1.05
CA SER A 119 17.78 5.69 -2.38
C SER A 119 16.71 5.08 -3.29
N LYS A 120 15.63 4.52 -2.73
CA LYS A 120 14.55 3.92 -3.51
C LYS A 120 13.73 4.98 -4.23
N MET A 121 13.33 4.64 -5.45
CA MET A 121 12.54 5.48 -6.33
C MET A 121 11.24 4.77 -6.72
N PRO A 122 10.18 5.52 -7.07
CA PRO A 122 8.99 4.94 -7.66
C PRO A 122 9.33 4.18 -8.96
N PRO A 123 8.52 3.18 -9.37
CA PRO A 123 8.76 2.41 -10.59
C PRO A 123 8.85 3.25 -11.88
N TRP A 124 8.23 4.42 -11.89
CA TRP A 124 8.26 5.38 -13.00
C TRP A 124 9.38 6.44 -12.89
N GLY A 125 10.23 6.36 -11.87
CA GLY A 125 11.34 7.30 -11.67
C GLY A 125 10.88 8.76 -11.58
N ASP A 126 11.45 9.61 -12.42
CA ASP A 126 11.13 11.04 -12.54
C ASP A 126 10.06 11.35 -13.59
N ASN A 127 9.51 10.34 -14.26
CA ASN A 127 8.49 10.50 -15.29
C ASN A 127 7.09 10.69 -14.68
N ILE A 128 6.89 11.85 -14.06
CA ILE A 128 5.61 12.26 -13.44
C ILE A 128 4.74 12.96 -14.49
N SER A 129 3.45 12.59 -14.54
CA SER A 129 2.48 13.24 -15.44
C SER A 129 2.43 14.75 -15.19
N PRO A 130 2.41 15.60 -16.24
CA PRO A 130 2.29 17.05 -16.08
C PRO A 130 0.96 17.49 -15.44
N ASP A 131 -0.04 16.61 -15.40
CA ASP A 131 -1.33 16.87 -14.75
C ASP A 131 -1.25 16.79 -13.22
N ILE A 132 -0.26 16.08 -12.68
CA ILE A 132 -0.01 16.00 -11.23
C ILE A 132 0.71 17.29 -10.81
N LYS A 133 0.04 18.13 -10.01
CA LYS A 133 0.54 19.46 -9.64
C LYS A 133 1.29 19.47 -8.31
N ASP A 134 0.92 18.57 -7.41
CA ASP A 134 1.43 18.48 -6.05
C ASP A 134 1.28 17.05 -5.50
N LEU A 135 1.72 16.81 -4.27
CA LEU A 135 1.67 15.48 -3.65
C LEU A 135 0.27 15.01 -3.26
N SER A 136 -0.73 15.89 -3.22
CA SER A 136 -2.11 15.49 -2.92
C SER A 136 -2.74 14.71 -4.08
N ASP A 137 -2.27 14.96 -5.31
CA ASP A 137 -2.70 14.29 -6.55
C ASP A 137 -1.72 13.21 -7.06
N TYR A 138 -0.60 13.01 -6.35
CA TYR A 138 0.46 12.12 -6.80
C TYR A 138 0.08 10.63 -6.76
N PHE A 139 -0.62 10.20 -5.71
CA PHE A 139 -0.91 8.80 -5.47
C PHE A 139 -2.20 8.40 -6.19
N VAL A 140 -2.06 7.71 -7.32
CA VAL A 140 -3.17 7.16 -8.11
C VAL A 140 -3.22 5.64 -7.95
N THR A 141 -4.35 5.14 -7.45
CA THR A 141 -4.60 3.70 -7.25
C THR A 141 -4.60 2.92 -8.56
N SER A 142 -4.52 1.59 -8.47
CA SER A 142 -4.66 0.66 -9.60
C SER A 142 -5.98 0.81 -10.36
N SER A 143 -7.01 1.39 -9.73
CA SER A 143 -8.30 1.72 -10.36
C SER A 143 -8.32 3.08 -11.05
N GLY A 144 -7.21 3.82 -11.07
CA GLY A 144 -7.11 5.16 -11.66
C GLY A 144 -7.67 6.28 -10.79
N LYS A 145 -7.99 6.01 -9.52
CA LYS A 145 -8.54 7.00 -8.57
C LYS A 145 -7.44 7.56 -7.67
N ASN A 146 -7.55 8.83 -7.31
CA ASN A 146 -6.72 9.46 -6.28
C ASN A 146 -6.85 8.70 -4.94
N LEU A 147 -5.71 8.34 -4.32
CA LEU A 147 -5.65 7.53 -3.09
C LEU A 147 -6.28 8.24 -1.89
N ILE A 148 -6.03 9.53 -1.70
CA ILE A 148 -6.63 10.31 -0.59
C ILE A 148 -8.15 10.28 -0.71
N SER A 149 -8.68 10.43 -1.93
CA SER A 149 -10.12 10.34 -2.19
C SER A 149 -10.69 8.95 -1.87
N VAL A 150 -9.93 7.90 -2.18
CA VAL A 150 -10.30 6.51 -1.84
C VAL A 150 -10.33 6.28 -0.33
N ILE A 151 -9.28 6.68 0.40
CA ILE A 151 -9.23 6.58 1.86
C ILE A 151 -10.37 7.38 2.49
N LYS A 152 -10.60 8.62 2.02
CA LYS A 152 -11.70 9.48 2.50
C LYS A 152 -13.05 8.82 2.30
N ARG A 153 -13.30 8.19 1.14
CA ARG A 153 -14.56 7.48 0.90
C ARG A 153 -14.72 6.29 1.83
N ALA A 154 -13.68 5.48 2.00
CA ALA A 154 -13.71 4.33 2.90
C ALA A 154 -13.95 4.75 4.37
N LEU A 155 -13.33 5.85 4.83
CA LEU A 155 -13.60 6.41 6.16
C LEU A 155 -15.06 6.84 6.31
N LEU A 156 -15.62 7.56 5.33
CA LEU A 156 -17.02 7.99 5.36
C LEU A 156 -17.99 6.80 5.38
N ASP A 157 -17.75 5.79 4.56
CA ASP A 157 -18.56 4.56 4.55
C ASP A 157 -18.46 3.82 5.89
N ALA A 158 -17.27 3.75 6.49
CA ALA A 158 -17.09 3.13 7.80
C ALA A 158 -17.81 3.90 8.93
N ILE A 159 -17.84 5.23 8.85
CA ILE A 159 -18.56 6.10 9.80
C ILE A 159 -20.07 5.86 9.68
N ASP A 160 -20.59 5.87 8.46
CA ASP A 160 -22.02 5.72 8.17
C ASP A 160 -22.53 4.35 8.65
N GLU A 161 -21.76 3.29 8.39
CA GLU A 161 -22.08 1.91 8.80
C GLU A 161 -21.70 1.60 10.26
N ARG A 162 -20.90 2.47 10.90
CA ARG A 162 -20.35 2.30 12.27
C ARG A 162 -19.54 1.02 12.43
N VAL A 163 -18.74 0.70 11.43
CA VAL A 163 -17.88 -0.48 11.38
C VAL A 163 -16.40 -0.10 11.34
N GLU A 164 -15.53 -1.07 11.56
CA GLU A 164 -14.08 -0.89 11.42
C GLU A 164 -13.66 -0.67 9.96
N LEU A 165 -12.55 0.05 9.79
CA LEU A 165 -11.84 0.18 8.52
C LEU A 165 -10.54 -0.64 8.61
N GLU A 166 -10.33 -1.57 7.67
CA GLU A 166 -9.15 -2.43 7.67
C GLU A 166 -8.31 -2.22 6.41
N ILE A 167 -6.98 -2.28 6.53
CA ILE A 167 -6.08 -2.52 5.39
C ILE A 167 -5.88 -4.03 5.30
N LYS A 168 -6.13 -4.61 4.12
CA LYS A 168 -5.91 -6.03 3.83
C LYS A 168 -5.12 -6.20 2.53
N SER A 169 -4.46 -7.34 2.44
CA SER A 169 -3.86 -7.85 1.21
C SER A 169 -4.65 -9.06 0.73
N LEU A 170 -4.93 -9.14 -0.58
CA LEU A 170 -5.59 -10.27 -1.25
C LEU A 170 -4.69 -10.88 -2.32
#